data_AF-A0A2V8WWI3-F1
#
_entry.id   AF-A0A2V8WWI3-F1
#
_cell.length_a   1.000
_cell.length_b   1.000
_cell.length_c   1.000
_cell.angle_alpha   90.00
_cell.angle_beta   90.00
_cell.angle_gamma   90.00
#
_symmetry.space_group_name_H-M   'P 1'
#
loop_
_entity.id
_entity.type
_entity.pdbx_description
1 polymer ?
#
loop_
_entity_poly.entity_id
_entity_poly.type
_entity_poly.pdbx_seq_one_letter_code
_entity_poly.pdbx_strand_id
1 'polypeptide(L)'
;METTHKLRKPLESRQALRRRQKTLALGVALAVGIAGTQALLLFGCGGGSSAPAVPPPVLAVQALQVADVQNIVTAAVNSVNTDMVVAVVDRAGFVLGVFRTQNAPAASIGNFGQTQNANDVAVALARTGAFFSNNQAPLSSRTVRFISGIHFPPGVMNQPPADLYGIENTNRGCTLVNDPNFLTKIPPSLALSGGFGLGILTGKADTADSNATAVNPGGVPIFYKNVVVGGIGVVTSSTNSNVAEFAALAGATTQRGAAGDNFGPTPAAPGVVFIAGIALPFVDQTSLPAGFSAGPVAGAGSFLVAPANSQGQPPEGDLIPPAAGPLGGLSAADVAQILNNAEATANTARAAIRLPLGSKTRMVIAVADLDGTIIGLRRMQDSTVFSIDVAATKARNMVYFNSAVRTAADLNGVPMGTAVTNRTISFGAQPLYPPGIDSSNAGPFFNLYTMDLANPCTQGFQSGAANANKSGIVFFPGSAGLFRNGVLVGGLGVSGDGVDQDDYVTNGGTAGFEAPASIRADQIMDQGARLPYFKFPRNPTN
;
A
#
# COMPACT_ATOMS: atom_id res chain seq x y z
N MET A 1 -18.30 -57.35 -66.66
CA MET A 1 -18.52 -56.62 -67.93
C MET A 1 -17.57 -55.44 -67.90
N GLU A 2 -16.67 -55.37 -68.89
CA GLU A 2 -15.44 -54.56 -68.93
C GLU A 2 -15.63 -53.06 -68.70
N THR A 3 -14.77 -52.47 -67.87
CA THR A 3 -14.50 -51.03 -67.78
C THR A 3 -13.34 -50.66 -68.72
N THR A 4 -13.63 -49.91 -69.78
CA THR A 4 -12.60 -49.25 -70.60
C THR A 4 -12.51 -47.78 -70.21
N HIS A 5 -11.41 -47.36 -69.55
CA HIS A 5 -11.09 -45.95 -69.38
C HIS A 5 -9.69 -45.64 -69.96
N LYS A 6 -9.70 -44.76 -70.96
CA LYS A 6 -8.54 -44.26 -71.70
C LYS A 6 -7.58 -43.46 -70.79
N LEU A 7 -6.28 -43.78 -70.86
CA LEU A 7 -5.18 -43.03 -70.24
C LEU A 7 -5.08 -41.60 -70.82
N ARG A 8 -4.98 -40.60 -69.93
CA ARG A 8 -4.72 -39.18 -70.29
C ARG A 8 -3.26 -39.00 -70.74
N LYS A 9 -3.08 -38.18 -71.79
CA LYS A 9 -1.79 -37.81 -72.40
C LYS A 9 -0.80 -37.23 -71.37
N PRO A 10 0.52 -37.46 -71.52
CA PRO A 10 1.53 -36.85 -70.68
C PRO A 10 1.67 -35.36 -71.01
N LEU A 11 1.56 -34.51 -69.98
CA LEU A 11 1.93 -33.09 -70.07
C LEU A 11 3.45 -32.99 -70.23
N GLU A 12 3.90 -32.21 -71.22
CA GLU A 12 5.32 -31.97 -71.48
C GLU A 12 6.03 -31.45 -70.22
N SER A 13 6.96 -32.26 -69.71
CA SER A 13 7.74 -32.06 -68.48
C SER A 13 8.48 -30.71 -68.41
N ARG A 14 8.70 -30.04 -69.55
CA ARG A 14 9.40 -28.76 -69.65
C ARG A 14 8.57 -27.55 -69.18
N GLN A 15 7.25 -27.58 -69.32
CA GLN A 15 6.40 -26.45 -68.87
C GLN A 15 6.17 -26.47 -67.35
N ALA A 16 6.03 -27.66 -66.76
CA ALA A 16 5.92 -27.83 -65.31
C ALA A 16 7.20 -27.40 -64.58
N LEU A 17 8.38 -27.75 -65.12
CA LEU A 17 9.67 -27.34 -64.56
C LEU A 17 9.87 -25.82 -64.61
N ARG A 18 9.53 -25.17 -65.73
CA ARG A 18 9.61 -23.70 -65.87
C ARG A 18 8.68 -22.97 -64.90
N ARG A 19 7.45 -23.48 -64.68
CA ARG A 19 6.55 -22.91 -63.66
C ARG A 19 7.12 -23.05 -62.26
N ARG A 20 7.65 -24.23 -61.91
CA ARG A 20 8.24 -24.49 -60.59
C ARG A 20 9.47 -23.62 -60.32
N GLN A 21 10.34 -23.40 -61.32
CA GLN A 21 11.48 -22.49 -61.22
C GLN A 21 11.05 -21.03 -61.04
N LYS A 22 9.99 -20.57 -61.72
CA LYS A 22 9.44 -19.23 -61.51
C LYS A 22 8.84 -19.05 -60.11
N THR A 23 8.12 -20.05 -59.61
CA THR A 23 7.57 -20.01 -58.24
C THR A 23 8.67 -20.05 -57.18
N LEU A 24 9.74 -20.84 -57.41
CA LEU A 24 10.89 -20.90 -56.50
C LEU A 24 11.68 -19.59 -56.50
N ALA A 25 11.92 -18.99 -57.68
CA ALA A 25 12.60 -17.70 -57.79
C ALA A 25 11.80 -16.57 -57.13
N LEU A 26 10.47 -16.56 -57.28
CA LEU A 26 9.59 -15.61 -56.60
C LEU A 26 9.61 -15.81 -55.08
N GLY A 27 9.59 -17.06 -54.60
CA GLY A 27 9.68 -17.39 -53.19
C GLY A 27 11.01 -16.98 -52.55
N VAL A 28 12.13 -17.19 -53.25
CA VAL A 28 13.47 -16.76 -52.80
C VAL A 28 13.57 -15.23 -52.79
N ALA A 29 13.05 -14.54 -53.82
CA ALA A 29 13.05 -13.08 -53.85
C ALA A 29 12.20 -12.47 -52.71
N LEU A 30 11.06 -13.07 -52.38
CA LEU A 30 10.23 -12.66 -51.24
C LEU A 30 10.92 -12.91 -49.90
N ALA A 31 11.57 -14.05 -49.73
CA ALA A 31 12.29 -14.39 -48.50
C ALA A 31 13.50 -13.47 -48.27
N VAL A 32 14.26 -13.15 -49.32
CA VAL A 32 15.37 -12.20 -49.26
C VAL A 32 14.86 -10.77 -49.02
N GLY A 33 13.72 -10.40 -49.60
CA GLY A 33 13.06 -9.11 -49.35
C GLY A 33 12.61 -8.94 -47.90
N ILE A 34 12.02 -9.98 -47.30
CA ILE A 34 11.59 -10.00 -45.89
C ILE A 34 12.79 -10.01 -44.94
N ALA A 35 13.84 -10.78 -45.25
CA ALA A 35 15.07 -10.79 -44.45
C ALA A 35 15.81 -9.43 -44.54
N GLY A 36 15.79 -8.78 -45.72
CA GLY A 36 16.35 -7.44 -45.92
C GLY A 36 15.58 -6.37 -45.14
N THR A 37 14.24 -6.40 -45.14
CA THR A 37 13.43 -5.46 -44.34
C THR A 37 13.57 -5.71 -42.84
N GLN A 38 13.70 -6.96 -42.38
CA GLN A 38 13.99 -7.23 -40.96
C GLN A 38 15.41 -6.80 -40.55
N ALA A 39 16.42 -6.97 -41.42
CA ALA A 39 17.76 -6.47 -41.14
C ALA A 39 17.81 -4.94 -41.10
N LEU A 40 17.08 -4.25 -41.99
CA LEU A 40 16.96 -2.78 -41.98
C LEU A 40 16.18 -2.24 -40.77
N LEU A 41 15.25 -3.02 -40.20
CA LEU A 41 14.55 -2.67 -38.95
C LEU A 41 15.42 -2.88 -37.70
N LEU A 42 16.43 -3.76 -37.74
CA LEU A 42 17.33 -4.04 -36.63
C LEU A 42 18.51 -3.06 -36.51
N PHE A 43 18.83 -2.30 -37.56
CA PHE A 43 19.86 -1.25 -37.54
C PHE A 43 19.32 0.17 -37.24
N GLY A 44 17.99 0.33 -37.07
CA GLY A 44 17.34 1.63 -36.90
C GLY A 44 17.06 2.08 -35.46
N CYS A 45 17.30 1.24 -34.44
CA CYS A 45 16.98 1.55 -33.04
C CYS A 45 18.19 1.31 -32.13
N GLY A 46 19.32 1.95 -32.43
CA GLY A 46 20.47 2.02 -31.53
C GLY A 46 20.60 3.43 -30.94
N GLY A 47 20.36 3.58 -29.64
CA GLY A 47 20.75 4.79 -28.89
C GLY A 47 19.63 5.77 -28.54
N GLY A 48 18.44 5.29 -28.18
CA GLY A 48 17.49 6.12 -27.44
C GLY A 48 17.88 6.12 -25.96
N SER A 49 18.62 7.13 -25.50
CA SER A 49 18.67 7.45 -24.07
C SER A 49 17.23 7.64 -23.61
N SER A 50 16.69 6.71 -22.82
CA SER A 50 15.44 6.89 -22.11
C SER A 50 15.64 8.03 -21.13
N ALA A 51 15.52 9.27 -21.60
CA ALA A 51 15.34 10.40 -20.72
C ALA A 51 14.11 10.05 -19.87
N PRO A 52 14.21 10.04 -18.53
CA PRO A 52 13.06 9.77 -17.69
C PRO A 52 11.96 10.73 -18.12
N ALA A 53 10.79 10.18 -18.46
CA ALA A 53 9.62 11.00 -18.77
C ALA A 53 9.42 11.92 -17.57
N VAL A 54 9.61 13.23 -17.78
CA VAL A 54 9.42 14.22 -16.73
C VAL A 54 7.97 14.05 -16.26
N PRO A 55 7.74 13.72 -14.98
CA PRO A 55 6.38 13.58 -14.47
C PRO A 55 5.62 14.89 -14.72
N PRO A 56 4.32 14.83 -15.03
CA PRO A 56 3.53 16.05 -15.18
C PRO A 56 3.72 16.93 -13.92
N PRO A 57 3.88 18.26 -14.10
CA PRO A 57 4.15 19.14 -12.98
C PRO A 57 3.08 18.97 -11.90
N VAL A 58 3.54 18.82 -10.65
CA VAL A 58 2.67 18.72 -9.47
C VAL A 58 1.73 19.94 -9.48
N LEU A 59 0.42 19.72 -9.42
CA LEU A 59 -0.49 20.81 -9.14
C LEU A 59 -0.21 21.30 -7.71
N ALA A 60 0.54 22.39 -7.61
CA ALA A 60 0.80 23.05 -6.33
C ALA A 60 -0.51 23.67 -5.83
N VAL A 61 -1.16 22.99 -4.89
CA VAL A 61 -2.34 23.52 -4.19
C VAL A 61 -1.93 24.17 -2.88
N GLN A 62 -2.68 25.18 -2.46
CA GLN A 62 -2.45 25.83 -1.17
C GLN A 62 -2.71 24.83 -0.02
N ALA A 63 -1.69 24.63 0.81
CA ALA A 63 -1.77 23.82 2.02
C ALA A 63 -2.81 24.34 3.02
N LEU A 64 -3.27 23.50 3.94
CA LEU A 64 -4.22 23.89 4.99
C LEU A 64 -3.64 25.01 5.86
N GLN A 65 -4.44 26.04 6.10
CA GLN A 65 -4.13 27.16 6.99
C GLN A 65 -4.92 27.04 8.30
N VAL A 66 -4.56 27.84 9.30
CA VAL A 66 -5.29 27.95 10.58
C VAL A 66 -6.80 28.12 10.38
N ALA A 67 -7.21 29.01 9.46
CA ALA A 67 -8.63 29.25 9.16
C ALA A 67 -9.31 28.02 8.55
N ASP A 68 -8.61 27.24 7.72
CA ASP A 68 -9.14 26.01 7.16
C ASP A 68 -9.43 24.98 8.26
N VAL A 69 -8.49 24.80 9.19
CA VAL A 69 -8.63 23.89 10.34
C VAL A 69 -9.84 24.28 11.20
N GLN A 70 -10.01 25.58 11.45
CA GLN A 70 -11.18 26.09 12.17
C GLN A 70 -12.49 25.81 11.42
N ASN A 71 -12.54 26.09 10.11
CA ASN A 71 -13.73 25.86 9.29
C ASN A 71 -14.11 24.37 9.23
N ILE A 72 -13.13 23.48 9.10
CA ILE A 72 -13.32 22.02 9.09
C ILE A 72 -13.91 21.54 10.43
N VAL A 73 -13.32 21.98 11.54
CA VAL A 73 -13.80 21.63 12.89
C VAL A 73 -15.21 22.17 13.13
N THR A 74 -15.45 23.43 12.81
CA THR A 74 -16.77 24.07 12.98
C THR A 74 -17.83 23.37 12.14
N ALA A 75 -17.52 22.98 10.90
CA ALA A 75 -18.46 22.26 10.05
C ALA A 75 -18.81 20.87 10.62
N ALA A 76 -17.82 20.14 11.14
CA ALA A 76 -18.05 18.84 11.79
C ALA A 76 -18.91 18.97 13.06
N VAL A 77 -18.60 19.92 13.94
CA VAL A 77 -19.33 20.13 15.20
C VAL A 77 -20.75 20.63 14.98
N ASN A 78 -20.98 21.44 13.93
CA ASN A 78 -22.31 21.95 13.61
C ASN A 78 -23.15 20.98 12.76
N SER A 79 -22.57 19.90 12.24
CA SER A 79 -23.31 18.97 11.38
C SER A 79 -24.34 18.15 12.14
N VAL A 80 -24.06 17.86 13.42
CA VAL A 80 -24.89 16.98 14.24
C VAL A 80 -24.81 17.34 15.73
N ASN A 81 -25.94 17.27 16.42
CA ASN A 81 -26.11 17.62 17.83
C ASN A 81 -25.59 16.53 18.79
N THR A 82 -24.32 16.14 18.66
CA THR A 82 -23.67 15.13 19.50
C THR A 82 -22.28 15.58 19.95
N ASP A 83 -21.94 15.30 21.20
CA ASP A 83 -20.61 15.59 21.75
C ASP A 83 -19.54 14.78 21.03
N MET A 84 -18.40 15.41 20.71
CA MET A 84 -17.38 14.79 19.87
C MET A 84 -15.98 15.36 20.08
N VAL A 85 -15.00 14.56 19.67
CA VAL A 85 -13.62 14.96 19.44
C VAL A 85 -13.39 15.02 17.93
N VAL A 86 -12.82 16.12 17.45
CA VAL A 86 -12.46 16.32 16.04
C VAL A 86 -10.97 16.60 15.94
N ALA A 87 -10.25 15.77 15.19
CA ALA A 87 -8.85 15.98 14.88
C ALA A 87 -8.68 16.30 13.38
N VAL A 88 -7.78 17.22 13.07
CA VAL A 88 -7.36 17.54 11.71
C VAL A 88 -5.85 17.35 11.61
N VAL A 89 -5.40 16.64 10.59
CA VAL A 89 -3.98 16.45 10.27
C VAL A 89 -3.68 16.90 8.85
N ASP A 90 -2.43 17.28 8.59
CA ASP A 90 -1.99 17.49 7.20
C ASP A 90 -1.68 16.18 6.48
N ARG A 91 -1.26 16.29 5.21
CA ARG A 91 -0.96 15.13 4.36
C ARG A 91 0.15 14.23 4.93
N ALA A 92 1.12 14.79 5.64
CA ALA A 92 2.21 14.05 6.28
C ALA A 92 1.83 13.53 7.68
N GLY A 93 0.64 13.88 8.19
CA GLY A 93 0.10 13.40 9.45
C GLY A 93 0.48 14.26 10.66
N PHE A 94 0.99 15.48 10.44
CA PHE A 94 1.15 16.47 11.51
C PHE A 94 -0.22 16.89 12.02
N VAL A 95 -0.38 16.89 13.35
CA VAL A 95 -1.63 17.32 13.99
C VAL A 95 -1.74 18.83 13.87
N LEU A 96 -2.75 19.29 13.13
CA LEU A 96 -3.04 20.71 12.92
C LEU A 96 -4.05 21.26 13.92
N GLY A 97 -4.83 20.39 14.56
CA GLY A 97 -5.77 20.79 15.60
C GLY A 97 -6.54 19.60 16.16
N VAL A 98 -6.87 19.68 17.45
CA VAL A 98 -7.74 18.71 18.13
C VAL A 98 -8.73 19.50 18.96
N PHE A 99 -10.01 19.43 18.58
CA PHE A 99 -11.10 20.12 19.23
C PHE A 99 -11.97 19.13 20.01
N ARG A 100 -12.45 19.57 21.17
CA ARG A 100 -13.37 18.82 22.03
C ARG A 100 -14.60 19.69 22.30
N THR A 101 -15.79 19.13 22.10
CA THR A 101 -17.01 19.69 22.69
C THR A 101 -16.98 19.52 24.23
N GLN A 102 -17.85 20.24 24.94
CA GLN A 102 -17.80 20.31 26.41
C GLN A 102 -17.86 18.92 27.08
N ASN A 103 -18.71 18.01 26.58
CA ASN A 103 -18.86 16.65 27.12
C ASN A 103 -18.35 15.58 26.15
N ALA A 104 -17.36 15.93 25.31
CA ALA A 104 -16.72 14.98 24.41
C ALA A 104 -16.23 13.73 25.17
N PRO A 105 -16.33 12.52 24.58
CA PRO A 105 -15.89 11.31 25.24
C PRO A 105 -14.41 11.38 25.64
N ALA A 106 -14.06 10.79 26.79
CA ALA A 106 -12.67 10.67 27.23
C ALA A 106 -11.96 9.49 26.55
N ALA A 107 -12.71 8.41 26.30
CA ALA A 107 -12.22 7.18 25.68
C ALA A 107 -13.14 6.70 24.56
N SER A 108 -12.59 5.91 23.64
CA SER A 108 -13.33 5.26 22.55
C SER A 108 -12.67 3.93 22.19
N ILE A 109 -13.42 3.05 21.52
CA ILE A 109 -12.92 1.76 21.06
C ILE A 109 -12.13 1.97 19.76
N GLY A 110 -10.85 1.63 19.79
CA GLY A 110 -9.97 1.58 18.62
C GLY A 110 -9.85 0.18 18.02
N ASN A 111 -8.73 -0.08 17.37
CA ASN A 111 -8.42 -1.41 16.81
C ASN A 111 -8.39 -2.49 17.90
N PHE A 112 -8.81 -3.69 17.52
CA PHE A 112 -8.85 -4.91 18.35
C PHE A 112 -9.69 -4.76 19.61
N GLY A 113 -10.76 -3.95 19.54
CA GLY A 113 -11.71 -3.77 20.63
C GLY A 113 -11.12 -3.05 21.84
N GLN A 114 -9.94 -2.45 21.70
CA GLN A 114 -9.23 -1.83 22.81
C GLN A 114 -9.79 -0.44 23.10
N THR A 115 -10.07 -0.18 24.38
CA THR A 115 -10.42 1.16 24.86
C THR A 115 -9.17 2.04 24.84
N GLN A 116 -9.23 3.14 24.11
CA GLN A 116 -8.14 4.09 23.90
C GLN A 116 -8.57 5.51 24.24
N ASN A 117 -7.61 6.42 24.43
CA ASN A 117 -7.91 7.84 24.56
C ASN A 117 -8.64 8.37 23.31
N ALA A 118 -9.79 9.01 23.48
CA ALA A 118 -10.62 9.45 22.35
C ALA A 118 -9.89 10.47 21.44
N ASN A 119 -8.95 11.26 21.98
CA ASN A 119 -8.15 12.19 21.20
C ASN A 119 -7.17 11.45 20.27
N ASP A 120 -6.52 10.40 20.77
CA ASP A 120 -5.61 9.59 19.96
C ASP A 120 -6.36 8.78 18.91
N VAL A 121 -7.57 8.31 19.21
CA VAL A 121 -8.47 7.66 18.24
C VAL A 121 -8.83 8.65 17.12
N ALA A 122 -9.21 9.88 17.45
CA ALA A 122 -9.51 10.91 16.46
C ALA A 122 -8.28 11.24 15.59
N VAL A 123 -7.10 11.38 16.18
CA VAL A 123 -5.85 11.62 15.42
C VAL A 123 -5.51 10.43 14.52
N ALA A 124 -5.66 9.19 15.00
CA ALA A 124 -5.41 8.00 14.20
C ALA A 124 -6.38 7.88 13.02
N LEU A 125 -7.67 8.20 13.22
CA LEU A 125 -8.65 8.28 12.12
C LEU A 125 -8.29 9.35 11.08
N ALA A 126 -7.89 10.53 11.53
CA ALA A 126 -7.46 11.62 10.66
C ALA A 126 -6.25 11.19 9.82
N ARG A 127 -5.26 10.53 10.45
CA ARG A 127 -4.09 9.96 9.77
C ARG A 127 -4.48 8.84 8.80
N THR A 128 -5.40 7.95 9.15
CA THR A 128 -5.87 6.91 8.21
C THR A 128 -6.40 7.56 6.93
N GLY A 129 -7.29 8.55 7.03
CA GLY A 129 -7.79 9.28 5.86
C GLY A 129 -6.68 9.97 5.09
N ALA A 130 -5.81 10.71 5.80
CA ALA A 130 -4.69 11.44 5.19
C ALA A 130 -3.68 10.53 4.50
N PHE A 131 -3.39 9.35 5.03
CA PHE A 131 -2.30 8.49 4.58
C PHE A 131 -2.66 7.56 3.41
N PHE A 132 -3.87 7.00 3.42
CA PHE A 132 -4.32 6.00 2.44
C PHE A 132 -4.75 6.59 1.11
N SER A 133 -5.21 7.84 1.11
CA SER A 133 -5.67 8.47 -0.13
C SER A 133 -4.50 8.87 -1.04
N ASN A 134 -4.78 8.88 -2.33
CA ASN A 134 -3.98 9.49 -3.38
C ASN A 134 -4.81 10.60 -4.06
N ASN A 135 -4.18 11.42 -4.90
CA ASN A 135 -4.86 12.55 -5.56
C ASN A 135 -6.00 12.12 -6.51
N GLN A 136 -6.09 10.84 -6.86
CA GLN A 136 -7.01 10.33 -7.88
C GLN A 136 -8.25 9.63 -7.29
N ALA A 137 -8.13 9.00 -6.13
CA ALA A 137 -9.19 8.24 -5.50
C ALA A 137 -9.20 8.45 -3.97
N PRO A 138 -10.31 8.94 -3.39
CA PRO A 138 -10.44 9.08 -1.95
C PRO A 138 -10.66 7.70 -1.30
N LEU A 139 -9.91 7.42 -0.22
CA LEU A 139 -10.08 6.23 0.62
C LEU A 139 -10.23 6.68 2.08
N SER A 140 -11.29 6.22 2.73
CA SER A 140 -11.59 6.51 4.15
C SER A 140 -11.12 5.37 5.06
N SER A 141 -11.24 5.54 6.37
CA SER A 141 -11.03 4.45 7.32
C SER A 141 -11.97 3.25 7.08
N ARG A 142 -13.18 3.49 6.56
CA ARG A 142 -14.10 2.42 6.11
C ARG A 142 -13.55 1.68 4.92
N THR A 143 -13.01 2.38 3.93
CA THR A 143 -12.37 1.75 2.77
C THR A 143 -11.24 0.82 3.23
N VAL A 144 -10.38 1.32 4.13
CA VAL A 144 -9.24 0.55 4.67
C VAL A 144 -9.72 -0.68 5.44
N ARG A 145 -10.74 -0.53 6.29
CA ARG A 145 -11.33 -1.66 7.02
C ARG A 145 -11.89 -2.75 6.09
N PHE A 146 -12.51 -2.34 4.98
CA PHE A 146 -13.10 -3.24 3.99
C PHE A 146 -12.04 -4.11 3.29
N ILE A 147 -10.80 -3.63 3.19
CA ILE A 147 -9.68 -4.34 2.56
C ILE A 147 -8.65 -4.90 3.56
N SER A 148 -8.97 -4.95 4.86
CA SER A 148 -8.06 -5.44 5.91
C SER A 148 -8.53 -6.69 6.66
N GLY A 149 -9.65 -7.30 6.24
CA GLY A 149 -10.25 -8.45 6.91
C GLY A 149 -9.64 -9.81 6.56
N ILE A 150 -10.07 -10.84 7.28
CA ILE A 150 -9.68 -12.26 7.05
C ILE A 150 -10.35 -12.88 5.82
N HIS A 151 -11.34 -12.19 5.26
CA HIS A 151 -12.05 -12.52 4.02
C HIS A 151 -12.24 -11.26 3.17
N PHE A 152 -12.25 -11.44 1.85
CA PHE A 152 -12.64 -10.42 0.89
C PHE A 152 -13.60 -11.00 -0.17
N PRO A 153 -14.83 -10.49 -0.29
CA PRO A 153 -15.41 -9.39 0.50
C PRO A 153 -15.66 -9.78 1.97
N PRO A 154 -15.70 -8.81 2.90
CA PRO A 154 -15.96 -9.06 4.31
C PRO A 154 -17.29 -9.78 4.55
N GLY A 155 -17.31 -10.73 5.49
CA GLY A 155 -18.52 -11.47 5.90
C GLY A 155 -18.94 -12.61 4.98
N VAL A 156 -18.21 -12.87 3.88
CA VAL A 156 -18.44 -14.02 3.02
C VAL A 156 -17.48 -15.15 3.41
N MET A 157 -18.06 -16.25 3.88
CA MET A 157 -17.34 -17.45 4.27
C MET A 157 -16.53 -18.04 3.11
N ASN A 158 -15.41 -18.67 3.45
CA ASN A 158 -14.51 -19.40 2.59
C ASN A 158 -13.95 -18.56 1.42
N GLN A 159 -13.69 -17.27 1.66
CA GLN A 159 -13.03 -16.38 0.71
C GLN A 159 -11.59 -16.09 1.11
N PRO A 160 -10.69 -15.82 0.14
CA PRO A 160 -9.33 -15.38 0.43
C PRO A 160 -9.31 -14.16 1.37
N PRO A 161 -8.24 -13.98 2.17
CA PRO A 161 -8.09 -12.79 2.99
C PRO A 161 -8.00 -11.52 2.13
N ALA A 162 -8.39 -10.41 2.72
CA ALA A 162 -8.24 -9.12 2.07
C ALA A 162 -6.76 -8.73 1.96
N ASP A 163 -6.45 -7.93 0.95
CA ASP A 163 -5.09 -7.58 0.55
C ASP A 163 -4.25 -7.00 1.69
N LEU A 164 -4.87 -6.23 2.61
CA LEU A 164 -4.18 -5.51 3.68
C LEU A 164 -4.45 -6.09 5.08
N TYR A 165 -4.59 -7.41 5.21
CA TYR A 165 -4.64 -8.03 6.54
C TYR A 165 -3.43 -7.59 7.39
N GLY A 166 -3.70 -7.13 8.62
CA GLY A 166 -2.68 -6.67 9.56
C GLY A 166 -2.20 -5.24 9.36
N ILE A 167 -2.87 -4.44 8.51
CA ILE A 167 -2.54 -3.02 8.30
C ILE A 167 -2.57 -2.18 9.58
N GLU A 168 -3.37 -2.60 10.55
CA GLU A 168 -3.50 -1.98 11.88
C GLU A 168 -2.17 -1.98 12.66
N ASN A 169 -1.23 -2.86 12.31
CA ASN A 169 0.09 -2.97 12.95
C ASN A 169 1.15 -2.02 12.36
N THR A 170 0.77 -1.18 11.38
CA THR A 170 1.69 -0.26 10.68
C THR A 170 1.51 1.18 11.16
N ASN A 171 2.50 2.05 10.89
CA ASN A 171 2.41 3.49 11.22
C ASN A 171 2.19 3.78 12.71
N ARG A 172 2.70 2.91 13.61
CA ARG A 172 2.54 3.02 15.07
C ARG A 172 3.55 3.97 15.74
N GLY A 173 4.23 4.80 14.96
CA GLY A 173 5.19 5.78 15.49
C GLY A 173 6.61 5.25 15.69
N CYS A 174 7.01 4.24 14.92
CA CYS A 174 8.39 3.77 14.91
C CYS A 174 9.32 4.82 14.28
N THR A 175 10.56 4.91 14.77
CA THR A 175 11.59 5.72 14.09
C THR A 175 12.12 4.94 12.89
N LEU A 176 11.78 5.40 11.70
CA LEU A 176 12.23 4.77 10.45
C LEU A 176 13.67 5.15 10.14
N VAL A 177 13.98 6.44 10.20
CA VAL A 177 15.32 6.99 10.00
C VAL A 177 15.57 8.04 11.08
N ASN A 178 16.69 7.92 11.79
CA ASN A 178 17.08 8.87 12.83
C ASN A 178 17.85 10.06 12.23
N ASP A 179 17.21 10.78 11.30
CA ASP A 179 17.73 12.01 10.68
C ASP A 179 16.76 13.16 10.96
N PRO A 180 17.18 14.25 11.63
CA PRO A 180 16.33 15.42 11.87
C PRO A 180 15.67 16.01 10.61
N ASN A 181 16.36 16.00 9.46
CA ASN A 181 15.79 16.49 8.21
C ASN A 181 14.66 15.60 7.68
N PHE A 182 14.76 14.29 7.93
CA PHE A 182 13.70 13.35 7.62
C PHE A 182 12.54 13.53 8.60
N LEU A 183 12.81 13.52 9.90
CA LEU A 183 11.80 13.57 10.97
C LEU A 183 10.98 14.87 10.99
N THR A 184 11.57 15.99 10.55
CA THR A 184 10.86 17.27 10.42
C THR A 184 9.87 17.31 9.26
N LYS A 185 9.96 16.37 8.30
CA LYS A 185 9.08 16.30 7.13
C LYS A 185 8.15 15.08 7.16
N ILE A 186 8.64 13.97 7.71
CA ILE A 186 7.93 12.69 7.88
C ILE A 186 8.08 12.29 9.35
N PRO A 187 7.20 12.79 10.23
CA PRO A 187 7.30 12.51 11.65
C PRO A 187 6.79 11.09 11.96
N PRO A 188 7.33 10.43 13.00
CA PRO A 188 6.71 9.23 13.53
C PRO A 188 5.27 9.56 13.97
N SER A 189 4.33 8.68 13.62
CA SER A 189 2.92 8.81 14.01
C SER A 189 2.69 8.45 15.48
N LEU A 190 3.18 9.31 16.38
CA LEU A 190 3.07 9.16 17.84
C LEU A 190 1.67 9.50 18.37
N ALA A 191 1.35 9.00 19.56
CA ALA A 191 0.22 9.48 20.35
C ALA A 191 0.44 10.92 20.83
N LEU A 192 -0.63 11.64 21.18
CA LEU A 192 -0.58 13.04 21.62
C LEU A 192 0.24 13.22 22.90
N SER A 193 0.23 12.23 23.79
CA SER A 193 1.04 12.20 25.01
C SER A 193 2.53 11.88 24.76
N GLY A 194 2.92 11.64 23.50
CA GLY A 194 4.16 10.95 23.16
C GLY A 194 4.04 9.43 23.27
N GLY A 195 5.05 8.71 22.75
CA GLY A 195 5.05 7.26 22.64
C GLY A 195 4.34 6.74 21.38
N PHE A 196 4.22 5.42 21.26
CA PHE A 196 3.65 4.77 20.07
C PHE A 196 2.19 5.20 19.83
N GLY A 197 1.87 5.50 18.58
CA GLY A 197 0.51 5.79 18.15
C GLY A 197 -0.29 4.52 17.90
N LEU A 198 -1.59 4.70 17.65
CA LEU A 198 -2.53 3.60 17.43
C LEU A 198 -2.40 2.93 16.04
N GLY A 199 -1.52 3.44 15.19
CA GLY A 199 -1.35 2.98 13.82
C GLY A 199 -2.50 3.40 12.91
N ILE A 200 -2.69 2.64 11.84
CA ILE A 200 -3.82 2.80 10.93
C ILE A 200 -5.09 2.30 11.63
N LEU A 201 -6.03 3.21 11.87
CA LEU A 201 -7.29 2.88 12.54
C LEU A 201 -8.34 2.37 11.55
N THR A 202 -8.82 1.16 11.77
CA THR A 202 -9.87 0.49 10.97
C THR A 202 -11.09 0.16 11.81
N GLY A 203 -10.90 -0.09 13.12
CA GLY A 203 -11.95 -0.59 14.03
C GLY A 203 -12.18 -2.09 13.95
N LYS A 204 -11.21 -2.85 13.43
CA LYS A 204 -11.20 -4.32 13.51
C LYS A 204 -11.47 -4.78 14.94
N ALA A 205 -12.39 -5.73 15.14
CA ALA A 205 -12.90 -6.06 16.48
C ALA A 205 -11.89 -6.82 17.36
N ASP A 206 -11.14 -7.75 16.79
CA ASP A 206 -10.14 -8.56 17.48
C ASP A 206 -9.16 -9.17 16.47
N THR A 207 -8.17 -9.92 16.94
CA THR A 207 -7.13 -10.53 16.10
C THR A 207 -7.65 -11.67 15.23
N ALA A 208 -8.79 -12.27 15.59
CA ALA A 208 -9.48 -13.29 14.82
C ALA A 208 -10.46 -12.69 13.80
N ASP A 209 -10.64 -11.36 13.79
CA ASP A 209 -11.60 -10.64 12.98
C ASP A 209 -13.04 -11.17 13.12
N SER A 210 -13.46 -11.48 14.36
CA SER A 210 -14.74 -12.15 14.65
C SER A 210 -15.99 -11.37 14.22
N ASN A 211 -15.84 -10.06 13.98
CA ASN A 211 -16.89 -9.20 13.45
C ASN A 211 -16.42 -8.46 12.20
N ALA A 212 -16.79 -9.00 11.04
CA ALA A 212 -16.46 -8.45 9.72
C ALA A 212 -17.06 -7.05 9.45
N THR A 213 -18.08 -6.62 10.21
CA THR A 213 -18.72 -5.31 10.04
C THR A 213 -18.21 -4.25 11.02
N ALA A 214 -17.41 -4.64 12.02
CA ALA A 214 -16.82 -3.70 12.96
C ALA A 214 -15.93 -2.69 12.22
N VAL A 215 -16.19 -1.39 12.43
CA VAL A 215 -15.49 -0.30 11.76
C VAL A 215 -15.46 0.94 12.63
N ASN A 216 -14.36 1.69 12.59
CA ASN A 216 -14.32 3.08 13.03
C ASN A 216 -14.38 3.99 11.78
N PRO A 217 -15.57 4.47 11.35
CA PRO A 217 -15.73 5.11 10.04
C PRO A 217 -15.44 6.63 10.06
N GLY A 218 -15.06 7.20 11.20
CA GLY A 218 -14.88 8.65 11.37
C GLY A 218 -13.62 9.24 10.73
N GLY A 219 -12.90 8.51 9.87
CA GLY A 219 -11.65 8.97 9.24
C GLY A 219 -11.84 9.24 7.75
N VAL A 220 -11.77 10.51 7.35
CA VAL A 220 -12.05 10.94 5.96
C VAL A 220 -10.90 11.82 5.44
N PRO A 221 -10.39 11.59 4.21
CA PRO A 221 -9.39 12.45 3.60
C PRO A 221 -9.94 13.83 3.26
N ILE A 222 -9.11 14.86 3.38
CA ILE A 222 -9.43 16.23 2.97
C ILE A 222 -8.77 16.48 1.61
N PHE A 223 -9.58 16.79 0.62
CA PHE A 223 -9.13 17.13 -0.73
C PHE A 223 -9.35 18.61 -1.02
N TYR A 224 -8.39 19.23 -1.68
CA TYR A 224 -8.55 20.55 -2.28
C TYR A 224 -8.08 20.51 -3.72
N LYS A 225 -8.98 20.83 -4.67
CA LYS A 225 -8.69 20.80 -6.11
C LYS A 225 -8.07 19.46 -6.56
N ASN A 226 -8.65 18.35 -6.12
CA ASN A 226 -8.19 16.97 -6.39
C ASN A 226 -6.78 16.65 -5.89
N VAL A 227 -6.27 17.37 -4.90
CA VAL A 227 -5.05 16.99 -4.19
C VAL A 227 -5.39 16.72 -2.75
N VAL A 228 -4.89 15.61 -2.20
CA VAL A 228 -5.03 15.29 -0.77
C VAL A 228 -4.18 16.26 0.02
N VAL A 229 -4.80 17.08 0.86
CA VAL A 229 -4.10 18.09 1.69
C VAL A 229 -4.06 17.72 3.17
N GLY A 230 -4.81 16.69 3.59
CA GLY A 230 -4.84 16.22 4.96
C GLY A 230 -5.93 15.18 5.21
N GLY A 231 -6.33 15.05 6.47
CA GLY A 231 -7.42 14.18 6.89
C GLY A 231 -8.11 14.72 8.14
N ILE A 232 -9.39 14.37 8.29
CA ILE A 232 -10.20 14.63 9.48
C ILE A 232 -10.54 13.30 10.15
N GLY A 233 -10.51 13.30 11.47
CA GLY A 233 -10.91 12.17 12.31
C GLY A 233 -11.91 12.62 13.35
N VAL A 234 -13.04 11.92 13.45
CA VAL A 234 -14.11 12.24 14.41
C VAL A 234 -14.43 11.04 15.29
N VAL A 235 -14.57 11.30 16.58
CA VAL A 235 -15.07 10.37 17.59
C VAL A 235 -16.23 11.02 18.32
N THR A 236 -17.36 10.34 18.46
CA THR A 236 -18.57 10.91 19.08
C THR A 236 -18.94 10.16 20.36
N SER A 237 -19.76 10.77 21.21
CA SER A 237 -20.36 10.12 22.38
C SER A 237 -21.51 9.17 22.01
N SER A 238 -21.96 9.16 20.76
CA SER A 238 -22.99 8.26 20.27
C SER A 238 -22.44 6.85 20.03
N THR A 239 -23.24 5.83 20.35
CA THR A 239 -22.96 4.45 19.94
C THR A 239 -23.23 4.19 18.46
N ASN A 240 -23.90 5.12 17.76
CA ASN A 240 -24.11 5.04 16.32
C ASN A 240 -22.89 5.60 15.58
N SER A 241 -22.07 4.70 15.02
CA SER A 241 -20.83 5.05 14.32
C SER A 241 -21.05 5.92 13.06
N ASN A 242 -22.24 5.89 12.47
CA ASN A 242 -22.59 6.73 11.33
C ASN A 242 -22.60 8.22 11.68
N VAL A 243 -22.78 8.57 12.97
CA VAL A 243 -22.72 9.97 13.43
C VAL A 243 -21.31 10.53 13.28
N ALA A 244 -20.30 9.74 13.64
CA ALA A 244 -18.90 10.12 13.49
C ALA A 244 -18.50 10.24 12.01
N GLU A 245 -18.95 9.30 11.17
CA GLU A 245 -18.71 9.34 9.73
C GLU A 245 -19.32 10.58 9.06
N PHE A 246 -20.58 10.87 9.37
CA PHE A 246 -21.27 12.04 8.82
C PHE A 246 -20.60 13.35 9.23
N ALA A 247 -20.21 13.49 10.49
CA ALA A 247 -19.49 14.67 10.98
C ALA A 247 -18.11 14.82 10.32
N ALA A 248 -17.37 13.72 10.13
CA ALA A 248 -16.10 13.72 9.42
C ALA A 248 -16.28 14.15 7.95
N LEU A 249 -17.29 13.61 7.26
CA LEU A 249 -17.59 13.98 5.88
C LEU A 249 -17.99 15.46 5.75
N ALA A 250 -18.82 15.97 6.66
CA ALA A 250 -19.24 17.37 6.69
C ALA A 250 -18.03 18.30 6.85
N GLY A 251 -17.09 17.96 7.73
CA GLY A 251 -15.83 18.68 7.87
C GLY A 251 -14.94 18.59 6.62
N ALA A 252 -14.81 17.40 6.02
CA ALA A 252 -13.96 17.18 4.85
C ALA A 252 -14.47 17.81 3.54
N THR A 253 -15.74 18.24 3.50
CA THR A 253 -16.40 18.79 2.32
C THR A 253 -16.92 20.23 2.53
N THR A 254 -16.52 20.87 3.63
CA THR A 254 -16.94 22.24 3.96
C THR A 254 -16.40 23.27 2.95
N GLN A 255 -17.01 24.45 2.95
CA GLN A 255 -16.51 25.61 2.23
C GLN A 255 -15.17 26.06 2.83
N ARG A 256 -14.16 26.20 1.98
CA ARG A 256 -12.84 26.69 2.37
C ARG A 256 -12.81 28.21 2.47
N GLY A 257 -13.28 28.87 1.40
CA GLY A 257 -13.17 30.32 1.21
C GLY A 257 -14.50 30.94 0.79
N ALA A 258 -14.53 31.57 -0.39
CA ALA A 258 -15.74 32.14 -0.96
C ALA A 258 -16.76 31.05 -1.37
N ALA A 259 -18.01 31.45 -1.63
CA ALA A 259 -19.05 30.54 -2.08
C ALA A 259 -18.59 29.75 -3.32
N GLY A 260 -18.65 28.41 -3.24
CA GLY A 260 -18.22 27.49 -4.29
C GLY A 260 -16.76 27.04 -4.23
N ASP A 261 -15.91 27.63 -3.36
CA ASP A 261 -14.56 27.14 -3.08
C ASP A 261 -14.61 26.13 -1.93
N ASN A 262 -14.97 24.89 -2.25
CA ASN A 262 -15.19 23.83 -1.27
C ASN A 262 -14.03 22.83 -1.24
N PHE A 263 -13.84 22.21 -0.08
CA PHE A 263 -13.11 20.95 -0.01
C PHE A 263 -13.94 19.82 -0.62
N GLY A 264 -13.24 18.79 -1.10
CA GLY A 264 -13.87 17.57 -1.59
C GLY A 264 -13.14 16.96 -2.78
N PRO A 265 -13.21 15.63 -2.96
CA PRO A 265 -12.67 14.96 -4.12
C PRO A 265 -13.67 15.00 -5.29
N THR A 266 -13.17 15.08 -6.52
CA THR A 266 -13.94 14.81 -7.75
C THR A 266 -13.24 13.69 -8.53
N PRO A 267 -13.38 12.42 -8.10
CA PRO A 267 -12.67 11.30 -8.72
C PRO A 267 -13.11 11.13 -10.18
N ALA A 268 -12.15 10.79 -11.05
CA ALA A 268 -12.45 10.48 -12.45
C ALA A 268 -13.35 9.23 -12.57
N ALA A 269 -14.10 9.11 -13.67
CA ALA A 269 -14.94 7.94 -13.92
C ALA A 269 -14.15 6.62 -13.78
N PRO A 270 -14.73 5.57 -13.17
CA PRO A 270 -16.13 5.44 -12.73
C PRO A 270 -16.48 6.11 -11.38
N GLY A 271 -15.57 6.87 -10.76
CA GLY A 271 -15.81 7.59 -9.50
C GLY A 271 -15.62 6.74 -8.25
N VAL A 272 -15.37 5.43 -8.40
CA VAL A 272 -15.12 4.49 -7.31
C VAL A 272 -14.05 3.48 -7.72
N VAL A 273 -13.25 3.04 -6.75
CA VAL A 273 -12.22 2.01 -6.93
C VAL A 273 -12.86 0.62 -6.89
N PHE A 274 -12.38 -0.29 -7.74
CA PHE A 274 -12.78 -1.69 -7.73
C PHE A 274 -11.57 -2.58 -7.45
N ILE A 275 -11.70 -3.49 -6.48
CA ILE A 275 -10.73 -4.57 -6.24
C ILE A 275 -11.44 -5.90 -6.46
N ALA A 276 -10.85 -6.77 -7.28
CA ALA A 276 -11.45 -8.06 -7.66
C ALA A 276 -12.91 -7.97 -8.16
N GLY A 277 -13.28 -6.85 -8.79
CA GLY A 277 -14.64 -6.60 -9.29
C GLY A 277 -15.62 -6.06 -8.24
N ILE A 278 -15.18 -5.82 -7.01
CA ILE A 278 -15.99 -5.29 -5.91
C ILE A 278 -15.68 -3.80 -5.72
N ALA A 279 -16.73 -2.97 -5.75
CA ALA A 279 -16.61 -1.53 -5.47
C ALA A 279 -16.22 -1.32 -4.00
N LEU A 280 -15.19 -0.53 -3.76
CA LEU A 280 -14.77 -0.21 -2.40
C LEU A 280 -15.72 0.84 -1.79
N PRO A 281 -16.20 0.65 -0.55
CA PRO A 281 -16.99 1.67 0.13
C PRO A 281 -16.10 2.87 0.47
N PHE A 282 -16.65 4.08 0.41
CA PHE A 282 -15.99 5.30 0.88
C PHE A 282 -16.63 5.78 2.18
N VAL A 283 -17.85 6.33 2.11
CA VAL A 283 -18.66 6.68 3.28
C VAL A 283 -20.07 6.14 3.06
N ASP A 284 -20.70 5.61 4.09
CA ASP A 284 -22.08 5.12 3.97
C ASP A 284 -23.07 6.22 4.36
N GLN A 285 -22.71 7.05 5.34
CA GLN A 285 -23.57 8.10 5.85
C GLN A 285 -23.22 9.48 5.25
N THR A 286 -23.96 9.88 4.21
CA THR A 286 -23.78 11.18 3.53
C THR A 286 -24.79 12.25 3.94
N SER A 287 -25.83 11.87 4.68
CA SER A 287 -26.87 12.75 5.20
C SER A 287 -26.96 12.68 6.72
N LEU A 288 -27.65 13.62 7.35
CA LEU A 288 -27.85 13.62 8.80
C LEU A 288 -28.50 12.29 9.25
N PRO A 289 -27.89 11.53 10.18
CA PRO A 289 -28.46 10.28 10.68
C PRO A 289 -29.85 10.48 11.31
N ALA A 290 -30.74 9.50 11.11
CA ALA A 290 -32.08 9.51 11.68
C ALA A 290 -32.03 9.59 13.22
N GLY A 291 -32.89 10.42 13.81
CA GLY A 291 -32.94 10.65 15.26
C GLY A 291 -31.99 11.74 15.76
N PHE A 292 -31.19 12.36 14.88
CA PHE A 292 -30.32 13.47 15.20
C PHE A 292 -30.80 14.78 14.56
N SER A 293 -30.29 15.90 15.04
CA SER A 293 -30.55 17.24 14.51
C SER A 293 -29.24 17.94 14.17
N ALA A 294 -29.26 18.84 13.19
CA ALA A 294 -28.11 19.69 12.92
C ALA A 294 -27.93 20.74 14.04
N GLY A 295 -26.71 21.26 14.16
CA GLY A 295 -26.34 22.27 15.14
C GLY A 295 -25.45 21.71 16.25
N PRO A 296 -24.65 22.58 16.88
CA PRO A 296 -23.73 22.17 17.93
C PRO A 296 -24.50 21.74 19.18
N VAL A 297 -23.87 20.90 19.99
CA VAL A 297 -24.32 20.66 21.37
C VAL A 297 -24.21 21.94 22.20
N ALA A 298 -25.05 22.06 23.23
CA ALA A 298 -24.97 23.16 24.18
C ALA A 298 -23.64 23.12 24.96
N GLY A 299 -23.05 24.29 25.18
CA GLY A 299 -21.77 24.41 25.89
C GLY A 299 -20.65 24.98 25.04
N ALA A 300 -19.53 25.32 25.69
CA ALA A 300 -18.33 25.79 25.01
C ALA A 300 -17.38 24.62 24.74
N GLY A 301 -17.06 24.36 23.48
CA GLY A 301 -15.95 23.49 23.12
C GLY A 301 -14.62 24.24 23.12
N SER A 302 -13.51 23.50 23.10
CA SER A 302 -12.16 24.08 23.13
C SER A 302 -11.17 23.24 22.34
N PHE A 303 -10.10 23.87 21.87
CA PHE A 303 -8.97 23.18 21.26
C PHE A 303 -8.03 22.66 22.35
N LEU A 304 -7.85 21.34 22.38
CA LEU A 304 -6.76 20.68 23.11
C LEU A 304 -5.41 20.93 22.41
N VAL A 305 -5.41 20.88 21.07
CA VAL A 305 -4.29 21.30 20.22
C VAL A 305 -4.78 22.45 19.37
N ALA A 306 -4.16 23.62 19.51
CA ALA A 306 -4.56 24.82 18.79
C ALA A 306 -4.39 24.66 17.27
N PRO A 307 -5.28 25.26 16.46
CA PRO A 307 -5.14 25.29 15.01
C PRO A 307 -3.76 25.79 14.54
N ALA A 308 -3.15 25.09 13.59
CA ALA A 308 -1.86 25.43 13.01
C ALA A 308 -1.86 25.33 11.47
N ASN A 309 -0.91 26.02 10.83
CA ASN A 309 -0.69 25.90 9.40
C ASN A 309 -0.02 24.56 9.07
N SER A 310 -0.43 23.95 7.96
CA SER A 310 0.21 22.75 7.41
C SER A 310 1.59 23.06 6.84
N GLN A 311 2.47 22.06 6.88
CA GLN A 311 3.77 22.10 6.22
C GLN A 311 3.70 21.87 4.70
N GLY A 312 2.52 21.55 4.16
CA GLY A 312 2.30 21.26 2.75
C GLY A 312 2.38 19.78 2.41
N GLN A 313 2.74 19.49 1.16
CA GLN A 313 2.88 18.11 0.69
C GLN A 313 4.18 17.50 1.24
N PRO A 314 4.16 16.22 1.65
CA PRO A 314 5.38 15.51 2.04
C PRO A 314 6.34 15.41 0.84
N PRO A 315 7.65 15.29 1.09
CA PRO A 315 8.65 15.19 0.04
C PRO A 315 8.44 13.98 -0.88
N GLU A 316 8.98 14.09 -2.09
CA GLU A 316 8.97 13.09 -3.16
C GLU A 316 10.39 12.88 -3.68
N GLY A 317 10.62 11.80 -4.42
CA GLY A 317 11.94 11.38 -4.87
C GLY A 317 12.70 10.60 -3.79
N ASP A 318 14.02 10.70 -3.82
CA ASP A 318 14.89 10.03 -2.85
C ASP A 318 14.82 10.77 -1.50
N LEU A 319 14.00 10.24 -0.59
CA LEU A 319 13.91 10.69 0.80
C LEU A 319 15.18 10.35 1.57
N ILE A 320 15.76 9.19 1.25
CA ILE A 320 17.11 8.79 1.63
C ILE A 320 17.84 8.43 0.33
N PRO A 321 18.95 9.13 0.00
CA PRO A 321 19.70 8.87 -1.22
C PRO A 321 20.34 7.47 -1.19
N PRO A 322 20.55 6.83 -2.35
CA PRO A 322 21.27 5.57 -2.45
C PRO A 322 22.65 5.67 -1.80
N ALA A 323 22.94 4.79 -0.86
CA ALA A 323 24.20 4.74 -0.12
C ALA A 323 24.74 3.31 -0.06
N ALA A 324 26.04 3.17 0.20
CA ALA A 324 26.62 1.86 0.50
C ALA A 324 26.18 1.38 1.89
N GLY A 325 25.91 0.08 2.01
CA GLY A 325 25.62 -0.57 3.29
C GLY A 325 26.78 -0.45 4.26
N PRO A 326 26.58 0.02 5.50
CA PRO A 326 27.59 -0.01 6.55
C PRO A 326 28.26 -1.37 6.77
N LEU A 327 27.55 -2.48 6.51
CA LEU A 327 28.05 -3.85 6.62
C LEU A 327 28.60 -4.42 5.30
N GLY A 328 28.68 -3.61 4.23
CA GLY A 328 29.37 -3.97 2.99
C GLY A 328 28.62 -4.93 2.06
N GLY A 329 27.31 -5.14 2.25
CA GLY A 329 26.50 -6.01 1.39
C GLY A 329 26.18 -5.41 0.01
N LEU A 330 25.78 -4.14 -0.02
CA LEU A 330 25.37 -3.41 -1.23
C LEU A 330 26.17 -2.12 -1.38
N SER A 331 26.58 -1.80 -2.60
CA SER A 331 27.14 -0.48 -2.94
C SER A 331 26.04 0.55 -3.21
N ALA A 332 26.37 1.84 -3.18
CA ALA A 332 25.42 2.89 -3.57
C ALA A 332 24.89 2.71 -5.01
N ALA A 333 25.73 2.18 -5.91
CA ALA A 333 25.33 1.86 -7.28
C ALA A 333 24.33 0.69 -7.34
N ASP A 334 24.54 -0.35 -6.53
CA ASP A 334 23.58 -1.46 -6.40
C ASP A 334 22.23 -0.93 -5.90
N VAL A 335 22.22 -0.11 -4.86
CA VAL A 335 20.99 0.48 -4.31
C VAL A 335 20.28 1.35 -5.35
N ALA A 336 21.02 2.20 -6.07
CA ALA A 336 20.44 3.02 -7.13
C ALA A 336 19.81 2.15 -8.23
N GLN A 337 20.48 1.06 -8.64
CA GLN A 337 19.96 0.12 -9.62
C GLN A 337 18.66 -0.54 -9.14
N ILE A 338 18.61 -1.02 -7.89
CA ILE A 338 17.42 -1.66 -7.30
C ILE A 338 16.23 -0.69 -7.30
N LEU A 339 16.43 0.54 -6.84
CA LEU A 339 15.39 1.58 -6.82
C LEU A 339 14.89 1.91 -8.24
N ASN A 340 15.82 2.08 -9.18
CA ASN A 340 15.49 2.39 -10.57
C ASN A 340 14.72 1.25 -11.27
N ASN A 341 15.10 -0.01 -11.02
CA ASN A 341 14.43 -1.16 -11.60
C ASN A 341 13.01 -1.33 -11.05
N ALA A 342 12.84 -1.15 -9.74
CA ALA A 342 11.52 -1.16 -9.11
C ALA A 342 10.64 -0.03 -9.67
N GLU A 343 11.13 1.20 -9.72
CA GLU A 343 10.38 2.33 -10.26
C GLU A 343 10.04 2.17 -11.75
N ALA A 344 10.97 1.67 -12.57
CA ALA A 344 10.70 1.34 -13.97
C ALA A 344 9.57 0.31 -14.09
N THR A 345 9.58 -0.71 -13.23
CA THR A 345 8.51 -1.73 -13.18
C THR A 345 7.18 -1.10 -12.78
N ALA A 346 7.16 -0.24 -11.74
CA ALA A 346 5.98 0.49 -11.29
C ALA A 346 5.37 1.35 -12.41
N ASN A 347 6.21 2.00 -13.23
CA ASN A 347 5.75 2.82 -14.36
C ASN A 347 5.09 2.01 -15.49
N THR A 348 5.22 0.69 -15.49
CA THR A 348 4.50 -0.19 -16.43
C THR A 348 3.24 -0.81 -15.83
N ALA A 349 3.20 -1.01 -14.51
CA ALA A 349 2.13 -1.71 -13.82
C ALA A 349 0.88 -0.84 -13.58
N ARG A 350 -0.30 -1.42 -13.77
CA ARG A 350 -1.59 -0.80 -13.44
C ARG A 350 -1.81 -0.80 -11.94
N ALA A 351 -2.20 0.36 -11.40
CA ALA A 351 -2.60 0.53 -10.02
C ALA A 351 -3.94 -0.16 -9.71
N ALA A 352 -4.12 -0.68 -8.50
CA ALA A 352 -5.41 -1.18 -8.06
C ALA A 352 -6.32 -0.05 -7.54
N ILE A 353 -5.74 0.97 -6.89
CA ILE A 353 -6.49 2.02 -6.18
C ILE A 353 -6.46 3.42 -6.83
N ARG A 354 -6.25 3.52 -8.14
CA ARG A 354 -6.20 4.81 -8.86
C ARG A 354 -7.25 4.93 -9.95
N LEU A 355 -7.66 6.18 -10.19
CA LEU A 355 -8.64 6.57 -11.21
C LEU A 355 -8.06 7.66 -12.16
N PRO A 356 -8.39 7.66 -13.46
CA PRO A 356 -9.20 6.67 -14.17
C PRO A 356 -8.51 5.30 -14.23
N LEU A 357 -9.29 4.26 -14.52
CA LEU A 357 -8.80 2.89 -14.64
C LEU A 357 -7.65 2.81 -15.65
N GLY A 358 -6.57 2.14 -15.27
CA GLY A 358 -5.35 2.03 -16.09
C GLY A 358 -4.26 3.03 -15.77
N SER A 359 -4.50 3.91 -14.81
CA SER A 359 -3.44 4.69 -14.16
C SER A 359 -2.31 3.79 -13.69
N LYS A 360 -1.07 4.27 -13.86
CA LYS A 360 0.12 3.54 -13.42
C LYS A 360 0.30 3.63 -11.92
N THR A 361 0.89 2.60 -11.34
CA THR A 361 1.13 2.58 -9.91
C THR A 361 2.23 3.56 -9.49
N ARG A 362 2.12 4.02 -8.25
CA ARG A 362 3.06 4.88 -7.53
C ARG A 362 3.37 4.20 -6.21
N MET A 363 4.66 3.97 -6.00
CA MET A 363 5.16 3.19 -4.89
C MET A 363 6.12 4.03 -4.04
N VAL A 364 6.24 3.63 -2.78
CA VAL A 364 7.46 3.85 -2.00
C VAL A 364 8.31 2.59 -2.10
N ILE A 365 9.60 2.77 -2.32
CA ILE A 365 10.59 1.71 -2.48
C ILE A 365 11.71 1.95 -1.46
N ALA A 366 12.05 0.95 -0.66
CA ALA A 366 13.07 1.04 0.36
C ALA A 366 14.08 -0.11 0.26
N VAL A 367 15.34 0.18 0.51
CA VAL A 367 16.43 -0.79 0.59
C VAL A 367 17.09 -0.68 1.96
N ALA A 368 17.21 -1.81 2.65
CA ALA A 368 17.86 -1.92 3.95
C ALA A 368 19.16 -2.72 3.87
N ASP A 369 20.18 -2.29 4.60
CA ASP A 369 21.41 -3.06 4.84
C ASP A 369 21.19 -4.18 5.86
N LEU A 370 22.19 -5.05 6.05
CA LEU A 370 22.14 -6.23 6.91
C LEU A 370 21.88 -5.98 8.41
N ASP A 371 22.02 -4.75 8.89
CA ASP A 371 21.65 -4.33 10.24
C ASP A 371 20.27 -3.64 10.32
N GLY A 372 19.56 -3.56 9.19
CA GLY A 372 18.28 -2.86 9.03
C GLY A 372 18.38 -1.35 8.78
N THR A 373 19.59 -0.81 8.61
CA THR A 373 19.77 0.61 8.24
C THR A 373 19.19 0.85 6.86
N ILE A 374 18.34 1.87 6.72
CA ILE A 374 17.77 2.25 5.42
C ILE A 374 18.85 2.96 4.62
N ILE A 375 19.30 2.35 3.53
CA ILE A 375 20.36 2.85 2.64
C ILE A 375 19.83 3.37 1.29
N GLY A 376 18.51 3.35 1.12
CA GLY A 376 17.79 4.01 0.04
C GLY A 376 16.30 4.01 0.35
N LEU A 377 15.62 5.14 0.15
CA LEU A 377 14.18 5.27 0.35
C LEU A 377 13.64 6.27 -0.66
N ARG A 378 12.90 5.78 -1.65
CA ARG A 378 12.30 6.58 -2.72
C ARG A 378 10.79 6.61 -2.59
N ARG A 379 10.22 7.80 -2.64
CA ARG A 379 8.77 8.03 -2.73
C ARG A 379 8.43 8.54 -4.13
N MET A 380 7.75 7.73 -4.93
CA MET A 380 7.22 8.20 -6.22
C MET A 380 6.18 9.30 -6.00
N GLN A 381 6.04 10.18 -6.99
CA GLN A 381 5.05 11.26 -6.96
C GLN A 381 3.65 10.72 -6.68
N ASP A 382 2.93 11.36 -5.75
CA ASP A 382 1.58 10.98 -5.33
C ASP A 382 1.42 9.53 -4.80
N SER A 383 2.50 8.83 -4.45
CA SER A 383 2.35 7.56 -3.73
C SER A 383 1.71 7.81 -2.36
N THR A 384 1.02 6.81 -1.83
CA THR A 384 0.42 6.86 -0.49
C THR A 384 1.48 7.11 0.60
N VAL A 385 1.11 7.82 1.66
CA VAL A 385 2.05 8.25 2.71
C VAL A 385 2.28 7.14 3.74
N PHE A 386 1.26 6.31 4.03
CA PHE A 386 1.43 5.14 4.90
C PHE A 386 2.53 4.19 4.38
N SER A 387 2.75 4.20 3.06
CA SER A 387 3.72 3.37 2.38
C SER A 387 5.17 3.72 2.71
N ILE A 388 5.45 4.90 3.29
CA ILE A 388 6.80 5.27 3.75
C ILE A 388 7.25 4.36 4.90
N ASP A 389 6.41 4.23 5.93
CA ASP A 389 6.61 3.29 7.03
C ASP A 389 6.64 1.86 6.52
N VAL A 390 5.63 1.48 5.74
CA VAL A 390 5.46 0.11 5.28
C VAL A 390 6.63 -0.36 4.40
N ALA A 391 7.09 0.41 3.43
CA ALA A 391 8.20 0.00 2.56
C ALA A 391 9.50 -0.16 3.36
N ALA A 392 9.82 0.80 4.25
CA ALA A 392 11.00 0.73 5.11
C ALA A 392 10.94 -0.48 6.05
N THR A 393 9.79 -0.74 6.66
CA THR A 393 9.57 -1.88 7.55
C THR A 393 9.63 -3.22 6.80
N LYS A 394 9.03 -3.32 5.61
CA LYS A 394 9.16 -4.48 4.72
C LYS A 394 10.62 -4.77 4.38
N ALA A 395 11.41 -3.74 4.01
CA ALA A 395 12.83 -3.91 3.73
C ALA A 395 13.58 -4.48 4.93
N ARG A 396 13.35 -3.95 6.14
CA ARG A 396 13.95 -4.46 7.39
C ARG A 396 13.51 -5.88 7.74
N ASN A 397 12.23 -6.20 7.54
CA ASN A 397 11.72 -7.56 7.75
C ASN A 397 12.52 -8.56 6.90
N MET A 398 12.86 -8.21 5.66
CA MET A 398 13.63 -9.10 4.80
C MET A 398 15.03 -9.37 5.32
N VAL A 399 15.69 -8.36 5.87
CA VAL A 399 16.99 -8.55 6.51
C VAL A 399 16.89 -9.47 7.72
N TYR A 400 15.85 -9.31 8.52
CA TYR A 400 15.62 -10.07 9.73
C TYR A 400 15.23 -11.54 9.46
N PHE A 401 14.14 -11.76 8.72
CA PHE A 401 13.53 -13.09 8.57
C PHE A 401 14.27 -13.99 7.57
N ASN A 402 15.20 -13.43 6.79
CA ASN A 402 16.09 -14.20 5.92
C ASN A 402 17.50 -14.37 6.51
N SER A 403 17.77 -13.77 7.67
CA SER A 403 19.09 -13.87 8.30
C SER A 403 19.37 -15.28 8.83
N ALA A 404 20.65 -15.66 8.79
CA ALA A 404 21.13 -16.89 9.41
C ALA A 404 20.92 -16.93 10.94
N VAL A 405 20.72 -15.78 11.59
CA VAL A 405 20.47 -15.65 13.03
C VAL A 405 19.00 -15.34 13.39
N ARG A 406 18.06 -15.57 12.46
CA ARG A 406 16.62 -15.50 12.76
C ARG A 406 16.26 -16.41 13.95
N THR A 407 15.31 -15.99 14.79
CA THR A 407 14.80 -16.84 15.86
C THR A 407 13.88 -17.92 15.27
N ALA A 408 14.08 -19.19 15.63
CA ALA A 408 13.25 -20.28 15.08
C ALA A 408 11.73 -20.09 15.36
N ALA A 409 11.39 -19.49 16.50
CA ALA A 409 10.02 -19.18 16.92
C ALA A 409 9.29 -18.16 16.02
N ASP A 410 10.03 -17.41 15.20
CA ASP A 410 9.45 -16.43 14.27
C ASP A 410 8.62 -17.10 13.18
N LEU A 411 9.17 -18.17 12.60
CA LEU A 411 8.60 -18.85 11.43
C LEU A 411 8.60 -20.37 11.69
N ASN A 412 7.73 -20.80 12.62
CA ASN A 412 7.62 -22.17 13.08
C ASN A 412 7.41 -23.17 11.92
N GLY A 413 8.25 -24.19 11.82
CA GLY A 413 8.18 -25.17 10.73
C GLY A 413 8.87 -24.75 9.43
N VAL A 414 9.39 -23.52 9.34
CA VAL A 414 10.20 -23.06 8.20
C VAL A 414 11.69 -23.28 8.49
N PRO A 415 12.42 -24.08 7.70
CA PRO A 415 13.85 -24.29 7.89
C PRO A 415 14.64 -22.97 7.90
N MET A 416 15.68 -22.90 8.74
CA MET A 416 16.62 -21.77 8.73
C MET A 416 17.31 -21.67 7.37
N GLY A 417 17.57 -20.45 6.89
CA GLY A 417 18.12 -20.21 5.55
C GLY A 417 17.09 -20.26 4.42
N THR A 418 15.82 -20.52 4.73
CA THR A 418 14.73 -20.34 3.74
C THR A 418 14.55 -18.86 3.42
N ALA A 419 14.59 -18.51 2.14
CA ALA A 419 14.24 -17.20 1.65
C ALA A 419 12.71 -17.00 1.70
N VAL A 420 12.26 -16.01 2.47
CA VAL A 420 10.84 -15.68 2.71
C VAL A 420 10.55 -14.24 2.30
N THR A 421 9.29 -13.94 2.00
CA THR A 421 8.77 -12.58 1.75
C THR A 421 7.73 -12.20 2.80
N ASN A 422 7.31 -10.93 2.86
CA ASN A 422 6.17 -10.56 3.72
C ASN A 422 4.86 -11.25 3.27
N ARG A 423 4.77 -11.76 2.03
CA ARG A 423 3.67 -12.65 1.62
C ARG A 423 3.75 -14.01 2.33
N THR A 424 4.95 -14.60 2.41
CA THR A 424 5.17 -15.83 3.19
C THR A 424 4.81 -15.63 4.66
N ILE A 425 5.29 -14.53 5.25
CA ILE A 425 5.07 -14.21 6.66
C ILE A 425 3.57 -14.01 6.92
N SER A 426 2.90 -13.20 6.09
CA SER A 426 1.46 -12.98 6.16
C SER A 426 0.68 -14.30 6.12
N PHE A 427 0.99 -15.18 5.17
CA PHE A 427 0.26 -16.41 4.94
C PHE A 427 0.20 -17.32 6.18
N GLY A 428 1.32 -17.50 6.88
CA GLY A 428 1.35 -18.28 8.11
C GLY A 428 0.91 -17.50 9.36
N ALA A 429 0.74 -16.18 9.26
CA ALA A 429 0.34 -15.29 10.36
C ALA A 429 -1.16 -14.97 10.39
N GLN A 430 -1.97 -15.67 9.58
CA GLN A 430 -3.42 -15.52 9.55
C GLN A 430 -4.09 -16.30 10.70
N PRO A 431 -5.28 -15.87 11.17
CA PRO A 431 -6.04 -16.59 12.18
C PRO A 431 -6.76 -17.82 11.61
N LEU A 432 -6.74 -17.98 10.28
CA LEU A 432 -7.21 -19.15 9.54
C LEU A 432 -6.06 -19.71 8.70
N TYR A 433 -5.86 -21.01 8.71
CA TYR A 433 -4.77 -21.67 8.01
C TYR A 433 -5.18 -23.01 7.36
N PRO A 434 -5.10 -23.14 6.03
CA PRO A 434 -4.72 -22.09 5.07
C PRO A 434 -5.66 -20.86 5.10
N PRO A 435 -5.14 -19.66 4.77
CA PRO A 435 -5.94 -18.44 4.79
C PRO A 435 -7.21 -18.53 3.97
N GLY A 436 -8.31 -18.04 4.55
CA GLY A 436 -9.60 -17.98 3.88
C GLY A 436 -10.42 -19.28 3.92
N ILE A 437 -10.00 -20.30 4.67
CA ILE A 437 -10.81 -21.51 4.92
C ILE A 437 -11.39 -21.42 6.34
N ASP A 438 -12.71 -21.30 6.45
CA ASP A 438 -13.38 -21.18 7.75
C ASP A 438 -13.25 -22.45 8.59
N SER A 439 -13.34 -22.29 9.91
CA SER A 439 -13.20 -23.36 10.90
C SER A 439 -11.82 -24.06 10.91
N SER A 440 -10.83 -23.48 10.22
CA SER A 440 -9.44 -23.90 10.33
C SER A 440 -8.78 -23.32 11.59
N ASN A 441 -7.65 -23.90 11.97
CA ASN A 441 -6.83 -23.37 13.07
C ASN A 441 -6.03 -22.16 12.61
N ALA A 442 -5.54 -21.36 13.56
CA ALA A 442 -4.60 -20.28 13.27
C ALA A 442 -3.30 -20.81 12.65
N GLY A 443 -2.68 -19.98 11.82
CA GLY A 443 -1.45 -20.32 11.14
C GLY A 443 -0.26 -20.47 12.08
N PRO A 444 0.80 -21.17 11.64
CA PRO A 444 1.97 -21.46 12.47
C PRO A 444 2.73 -20.22 12.97
N PHE A 445 2.51 -19.05 12.35
CA PHE A 445 3.13 -17.77 12.69
C PHE A 445 2.13 -16.79 13.33
N PHE A 446 0.93 -17.23 13.72
CA PHE A 446 -0.04 -16.33 14.37
C PHE A 446 0.48 -15.80 15.73
N ASN A 447 1.39 -16.54 16.37
CA ASN A 447 2.17 -16.07 17.53
C ASN A 447 3.03 -14.83 17.19
N LEU A 448 3.61 -14.77 15.98
CA LEU A 448 4.38 -13.62 15.51
C LEU A 448 3.49 -12.39 15.35
N TYR A 449 2.29 -12.55 14.78
CA TYR A 449 1.30 -11.48 14.63
C TYR A 449 0.88 -10.87 15.96
N THR A 450 0.49 -11.73 16.90
CA THR A 450 0.05 -11.32 18.24
C THR A 450 1.17 -10.69 19.07
N MET A 451 2.40 -11.18 18.92
CA MET A 451 3.56 -10.59 19.59
C MET A 451 3.93 -9.22 19.00
N ASP A 452 3.91 -9.04 17.68
CA ASP A 452 4.13 -7.71 17.07
C ASP A 452 3.03 -6.71 17.44
N LEU A 453 1.77 -7.17 17.55
CA LEU A 453 0.68 -6.34 18.03
C LEU A 453 0.94 -5.83 19.45
N ALA A 454 1.34 -6.72 20.36
CA ALA A 454 1.64 -6.38 21.75
C ALA A 454 2.92 -5.56 21.92
N ASN A 455 3.86 -5.64 20.97
CA ASN A 455 5.16 -5.00 21.05
C ASN A 455 5.46 -4.19 19.77
N PRO A 456 4.87 -3.00 19.61
CA PRO A 456 5.15 -2.13 18.47
C PRO A 456 6.64 -1.86 18.30
N CYS A 457 7.05 -1.71 17.04
CA CYS A 457 8.44 -1.40 16.70
C CYS A 457 9.44 -2.44 17.20
N THR A 458 9.06 -3.72 17.17
CA THR A 458 9.96 -4.87 17.39
C THR A 458 10.28 -5.58 16.07
N GLN A 459 11.08 -6.65 16.11
CA GLN A 459 11.40 -7.49 14.96
C GLN A 459 11.32 -8.92 15.46
N GLY A 460 10.15 -9.54 15.39
CA GLY A 460 10.03 -10.93 15.82
C GLY A 460 10.37 -11.17 17.30
N PHE A 461 10.68 -12.42 17.61
CA PHE A 461 11.06 -12.90 18.94
C PHE A 461 12.54 -12.67 19.27
N GLN A 462 13.28 -11.87 18.50
CA GLN A 462 14.69 -11.58 18.82
C GLN A 462 14.83 -10.95 20.21
N SER A 463 15.61 -11.61 21.05
CA SER A 463 16.08 -11.11 22.34
C SER A 463 17.36 -10.28 22.19
N GLY A 464 17.69 -9.47 23.20
CA GLY A 464 18.89 -8.64 23.22
C GLY A 464 18.62 -7.15 23.04
N ALA A 465 19.67 -6.34 23.17
CA ALA A 465 19.57 -4.88 23.06
C ALA A 465 18.92 -4.51 21.71
N ALA A 466 17.95 -3.60 21.75
CA ALA A 466 17.37 -3.08 20.52
C ALA A 466 18.50 -2.44 19.69
N ASN A 467 18.75 -2.93 18.48
CA ASN A 467 19.38 -2.07 17.49
C ASN A 467 18.38 -0.96 17.12
N ALA A 468 18.87 0.18 16.66
CA ALA A 468 18.03 1.33 16.33
C ALA A 468 17.04 1.07 15.18
N ASN A 469 17.15 -0.07 14.50
CA ASN A 469 16.47 -0.40 13.24
C ASN A 469 15.27 -1.36 13.42
N LYS A 470 14.49 -1.19 14.49
CA LYS A 470 13.24 -1.94 14.68
C LYS A 470 12.03 -1.09 14.30
N SER A 471 11.15 -1.62 13.47
CA SER A 471 9.95 -0.91 13.03
C SER A 471 8.69 -1.78 12.90
N GLY A 472 8.68 -2.95 13.55
CA GLY A 472 7.55 -3.87 13.53
C GLY A 472 7.58 -4.83 12.35
N ILE A 473 6.47 -5.52 12.14
CA ILE A 473 6.29 -6.49 11.06
C ILE A 473 5.12 -6.07 10.19
N VAL A 474 5.33 -6.15 8.87
CA VAL A 474 4.25 -5.97 7.89
C VAL A 474 3.68 -7.33 7.48
N PHE A 475 2.37 -7.52 7.63
CA PHE A 475 1.70 -8.79 7.34
C PHE A 475 0.99 -8.79 5.99
N PHE A 476 1.58 -8.18 4.97
CA PHE A 476 1.08 -8.22 3.60
C PHE A 476 2.21 -8.09 2.56
N PRO A 477 1.98 -8.54 1.31
CA PRO A 477 3.01 -8.70 0.26
C PRO A 477 3.77 -7.42 -0.13
N GLY A 478 4.89 -7.55 -0.86
CA GLY A 478 5.68 -6.41 -1.34
C GLY A 478 7.14 -6.35 -0.89
N SER A 479 7.80 -7.49 -0.71
CA SER A 479 9.18 -7.49 -0.20
C SER A 479 9.96 -8.73 -0.61
N ALA A 480 11.28 -8.62 -0.60
CA ALA A 480 12.20 -9.73 -0.83
C ALA A 480 13.56 -9.48 -0.18
N GLY A 481 14.20 -10.55 0.29
CA GLY A 481 15.64 -10.52 0.58
C GLY A 481 16.43 -10.35 -0.71
N LEU A 482 17.53 -9.60 -0.65
CA LEU A 482 18.46 -9.39 -1.75
C LEU A 482 19.66 -10.32 -1.54
N PHE A 483 19.98 -11.16 -2.55
CA PHE A 483 21.00 -12.20 -2.44
C PHE A 483 22.06 -12.03 -3.52
N ARG A 484 23.33 -12.24 -3.15
CA ARG A 484 24.45 -12.32 -4.08
C ARG A 484 25.19 -13.63 -3.84
N ASN A 485 25.31 -14.47 -4.86
CA ASN A 485 25.91 -15.81 -4.75
C ASN A 485 25.27 -16.67 -3.64
N GLY A 486 23.94 -16.55 -3.47
CA GLY A 486 23.18 -17.28 -2.44
C GLY A 486 23.33 -16.75 -1.01
N VAL A 487 24.07 -15.66 -0.81
CA VAL A 487 24.23 -15.01 0.49
C VAL A 487 23.36 -13.75 0.55
N LEU A 488 22.63 -13.56 1.64
CA LEU A 488 21.84 -12.34 1.88
C LEU A 488 22.78 -11.12 1.97
N VAL A 489 22.46 -10.06 1.22
CA VAL A 489 23.22 -8.80 1.17
C VAL A 489 22.38 -7.57 1.49
N GLY A 490 21.07 -7.72 1.70
CA GLY A 490 20.17 -6.64 2.09
C GLY A 490 18.70 -7.05 1.98
N GLY A 491 17.80 -6.09 2.14
CA GLY A 491 16.36 -6.28 2.01
C GLY A 491 15.70 -5.20 1.16
N LEU A 492 14.73 -5.59 0.34
CA LEU A 492 13.89 -4.71 -0.47
C LEU A 492 12.45 -4.73 0.06
N GLY A 493 11.87 -3.55 0.22
CA GLY A 493 10.45 -3.36 0.52
C GLY A 493 9.80 -2.36 -0.43
N VAL A 494 8.59 -2.68 -0.87
CA VAL A 494 7.78 -1.88 -1.79
C VAL A 494 6.37 -1.75 -1.22
N SER A 495 5.78 -0.56 -1.29
CA SER A 495 4.38 -0.36 -0.93
C SER A 495 3.74 0.78 -1.70
N GLY A 496 2.51 0.59 -2.17
CA GLY A 496 1.69 1.65 -2.75
C GLY A 496 0.29 1.18 -3.14
N ASP A 497 0.00 1.12 -4.45
CA ASP A 497 -1.38 1.04 -4.93
C ASP A 497 -1.98 -0.37 -5.06
N GLY A 498 -1.39 -1.41 -4.47
CA GLY A 498 -1.96 -2.76 -4.44
C GLY A 498 -0.93 -3.83 -4.12
N VAL A 499 -1.31 -4.89 -3.41
CA VAL A 499 -0.33 -5.85 -2.87
C VAL A 499 0.25 -6.81 -3.92
N ASP A 500 -0.53 -7.18 -4.93
CA ASP A 500 0.00 -7.96 -6.05
C ASP A 500 0.90 -7.05 -6.92
N GLN A 501 0.59 -5.76 -7.04
CA GLN A 501 1.48 -4.76 -7.66
C GLN A 501 2.76 -4.57 -6.84
N ASP A 502 2.68 -4.51 -5.51
CA ASP A 502 3.84 -4.41 -4.63
C ASP A 502 4.81 -5.57 -4.89
N ASP A 503 4.31 -6.80 -4.97
CA ASP A 503 5.12 -7.98 -5.31
C ASP A 503 5.71 -7.91 -6.74
N TYR A 504 4.91 -7.50 -7.72
CA TYR A 504 5.37 -7.38 -9.10
C TYR A 504 6.51 -6.36 -9.23
N VAL A 505 6.37 -5.21 -8.57
CA VAL A 505 7.39 -4.16 -8.51
C VAL A 505 8.61 -4.63 -7.72
N THR A 506 8.41 -5.35 -6.61
CA THR A 506 9.50 -5.95 -5.82
C THR A 506 10.33 -6.89 -6.68
N ASN A 507 9.69 -7.81 -7.41
CA ASN A 507 10.37 -8.75 -8.28
C ASN A 507 11.19 -8.03 -9.38
N GLY A 508 10.67 -6.95 -9.94
CA GLY A 508 11.42 -6.09 -10.87
C GLY A 508 12.65 -5.45 -10.21
N GLY A 509 12.52 -4.98 -8.97
CA GLY A 509 13.62 -4.41 -8.19
C GLY A 509 14.74 -5.41 -7.85
N THR A 510 14.41 -6.69 -7.68
CA THR A 510 15.39 -7.74 -7.31
C THR A 510 16.30 -8.20 -8.45
N ALA A 511 16.20 -7.66 -9.67
CA ALA A 511 16.97 -8.13 -10.82
C ALA A 511 18.50 -8.14 -10.55
N GLY A 512 19.11 -9.34 -10.59
CA GLY A 512 20.52 -9.57 -10.26
C GLY A 512 20.83 -9.82 -8.77
N PHE A 513 19.78 -9.83 -7.93
CA PHE A 513 19.83 -10.04 -6.49
C PHE A 513 18.79 -11.08 -6.01
N GLU A 514 18.31 -11.94 -6.89
CA GLU A 514 17.23 -12.87 -6.58
C GLU A 514 17.68 -13.98 -5.62
N ALA A 515 16.81 -14.36 -4.70
CA ALA A 515 17.03 -15.57 -3.91
C ALA A 515 17.12 -16.81 -4.83
N PRO A 516 18.09 -17.73 -4.62
CA PRO A 516 18.12 -19.01 -5.31
C PRO A 516 16.80 -19.77 -5.16
N ALA A 517 16.27 -20.31 -6.25
CA ALA A 517 14.97 -21.00 -6.23
C ALA A 517 14.90 -22.14 -5.21
N SER A 518 16.02 -22.86 -5.00
CA SER A 518 16.11 -24.00 -4.08
C SER A 518 15.95 -23.65 -2.61
N ILE A 519 16.09 -22.37 -2.22
CA ILE A 519 15.94 -21.93 -0.83
C ILE A 519 14.65 -21.13 -0.61
N ARG A 520 13.83 -20.90 -1.64
CA ARG A 520 12.61 -20.09 -1.51
C ARG A 520 11.53 -20.81 -0.69
N ALA A 521 10.71 -20.02 0.00
CA ALA A 521 9.59 -20.51 0.79
C ALA A 521 8.60 -21.35 -0.04
N ASP A 522 8.47 -21.07 -1.33
CA ASP A 522 7.62 -21.84 -2.24
C ASP A 522 8.11 -23.27 -2.51
N GLN A 523 9.26 -23.68 -1.96
CA GLN A 523 9.71 -25.07 -1.89
C GLN A 523 9.23 -25.80 -0.63
N ILE A 524 8.62 -25.09 0.32
CA ILE A 524 8.20 -25.63 1.62
C ILE A 524 6.70 -25.94 1.62
N MET A 525 6.35 -27.13 2.09
CA MET A 525 4.99 -27.52 2.42
C MET A 525 4.82 -27.51 3.93
N ASP A 526 3.82 -26.80 4.43
CA ASP A 526 3.44 -26.76 5.85
C ASP A 526 1.96 -27.12 5.99
N GLN A 527 1.67 -28.12 6.82
CA GLN A 527 0.30 -28.67 7.03
C GLN A 527 -0.49 -28.93 5.73
N GLY A 528 0.20 -29.36 4.68
CA GLY A 528 -0.43 -29.65 3.38
C GLY A 528 -0.62 -28.43 2.45
N ALA A 529 -0.24 -27.22 2.88
CA ALA A 529 -0.23 -26.02 2.06
C ALA A 529 1.20 -25.63 1.64
N ARG A 530 1.35 -25.15 0.41
CA ARG A 530 2.61 -24.59 -0.09
C ARG A 530 2.73 -23.14 0.39
N LEU A 531 3.83 -22.79 1.03
CA LEU A 531 4.06 -21.41 1.43
C LEU A 531 4.25 -20.52 0.18
N PRO A 532 3.63 -19.33 0.12
CA PRO A 532 3.78 -18.45 -1.04
C PRO A 532 5.09 -17.65 -0.98
N TYR A 533 5.63 -17.29 -2.14
CA TYR A 533 6.79 -16.39 -2.25
C TYR A 533 6.41 -15.07 -2.94
N PHE A 534 5.98 -15.12 -4.20
CA PHE A 534 5.40 -13.98 -4.93
C PHE A 534 4.04 -14.35 -5.54
N LYS A 535 3.19 -13.34 -5.73
CA LYS A 535 1.99 -13.42 -6.58
C LYS A 535 1.84 -12.09 -7.33
N PHE A 536 1.58 -12.18 -8.62
CA PHE A 536 1.49 -11.02 -9.51
C PHE A 536 0.06 -10.82 -10.03
N PRO A 537 -0.29 -9.59 -10.44
CA PRO A 537 -1.55 -9.34 -11.14
C PRO A 537 -1.60 -10.18 -12.42
N ARG A 538 -2.78 -10.67 -12.80
CA ARG A 538 -2.94 -11.49 -14.02
C ARG A 538 -2.51 -10.75 -15.29
N ASN A 539 -2.81 -9.46 -15.38
CA ASN A 539 -2.48 -8.57 -16.49
C ASN A 539 -1.85 -7.29 -15.92
N PRO A 540 -0.57 -7.31 -15.53
CA PRO A 540 0.01 -6.21 -14.77
C PRO A 540 0.14 -4.93 -15.60
N THR A 541 0.34 -5.02 -16.92
CA THR A 541 0.62 -3.86 -17.78
C THR A 541 -0.55 -3.38 -18.64
N ASN A 542 -1.57 -4.24 -18.83
CA ASN A 542 -2.58 -4.10 -19.89
C ASN A 542 -3.89 -3.52 -19.40
#